data_AF-A0AAQ3JJ42-F1
#
_entry.id   AF-A0AAQ3JJ42-F1
#
_cell.length_a   1.000
_cell.length_b   1.000
_cell.length_c   1.000
_cell.angle_alpha   90.00
_cell.angle_beta   90.00
_cell.angle_gamma   90.00
#
_symmetry.space_group_name_H-M   'P 1'
#
loop_
_entity.id
_entity.type
_entity.pdbx_description
1 polymer ?
#
loop_
_entity_poly.entity_id
_entity_poly.type
_entity_poly.pdbx_seq_one_letter_code
_entity_poly.pdbx_strand_id
1 'polypeptide(L)'
;MGLKEIFKKQGGLNLIKQYHESGVLKTALGEFFLLGRDKKALEILRLSVQFKVKQRLEKKYKRQIQYFDENYKDKKIHEKSNKVWVCWFQGLENAPELVKKCYKSLQANLTDREIILITSENMDQYVKFPKFILEKWEKGYITNTHMTDLLRLELLIYYGGMWIDSTVLCTRKIEEISEYYFDSDLFFYQLLKPGRDGQAQLISSWLMSAKTNNKILIMTRYLCYEYWKKNTKMMDYFLLHDFMSIALEHNPDEWNKVIPRDNATPHILLLRLFDKYEERLWNSVVEQTPFHKLTYKFDECQTNLSNTFYQYIINN
;
A
#
# COMPACT_ATOMS: atom_id res chain seq x y z
N MET A 1 17.39 21.58 -13.46
CA MET A 1 16.81 20.41 -14.18
C MET A 1 15.98 20.93 -15.33
N GLY A 2 16.28 20.50 -16.55
CA GLY A 2 15.55 20.93 -17.75
C GLY A 2 14.15 20.29 -17.85
N LEU A 3 13.27 20.86 -18.70
CA LEU A 3 11.90 20.37 -18.89
C LEU A 3 11.83 18.89 -19.25
N LYS A 4 12.75 18.47 -20.11
CA LYS A 4 12.87 17.11 -20.61
C LYS A 4 13.24 16.12 -19.51
N GLU A 5 14.03 16.54 -18.52
CA GLU A 5 14.42 15.71 -17.38
C GLU A 5 13.30 15.56 -16.36
N ILE A 6 12.57 16.64 -16.05
CA ILE A 6 11.38 16.59 -15.19
C ILE A 6 10.32 15.69 -15.84
N PHE A 7 10.06 15.88 -17.13
CA PHE A 7 9.12 15.08 -17.89
C PHE A 7 9.49 13.59 -17.89
N LYS A 8 10.77 13.26 -18.12
CA LYS A 8 11.25 11.87 -18.08
C LYS A 8 11.15 11.26 -16.68
N LYS A 9 11.49 12.02 -15.63
CA LYS A 9 11.35 11.58 -14.22
C LYS A 9 9.91 11.33 -13.79
N GLN A 10 8.94 12.04 -14.37
CA GLN A 10 7.52 11.87 -14.05
C GLN A 10 6.81 10.81 -14.90
N GLY A 11 7.52 10.05 -15.74
CA GLY A 11 6.95 8.98 -16.57
C GLY A 11 6.77 9.32 -18.05
N GLY A 12 7.11 10.55 -18.46
CA GLY A 12 7.20 10.96 -19.86
C GLY A 12 5.91 10.76 -20.65
N LEU A 13 6.04 10.24 -21.88
CA LEU A 13 4.90 9.98 -22.76
C LEU A 13 3.89 8.99 -22.18
N ASN A 14 4.35 8.07 -21.30
CA ASN A 14 3.46 7.12 -20.63
C ASN A 14 2.52 7.83 -19.66
N LEU A 15 2.97 8.89 -18.98
CA LEU A 15 2.13 9.69 -18.09
C LEU A 15 1.03 10.41 -18.87
N ILE A 16 1.37 11.03 -20.01
CA ILE A 16 0.37 11.69 -20.87
C ILE A 16 -0.66 10.68 -21.37
N LYS A 17 -0.20 9.50 -21.82
CA LYS A 17 -1.08 8.42 -22.25
C LYS A 17 -2.00 7.96 -21.13
N GLN A 18 -1.48 7.78 -19.92
CA GLN A 18 -2.27 7.43 -18.75
C GLN A 18 -3.31 8.50 -18.44
N TYR A 19 -2.94 9.79 -18.48
CA TYR A 19 -3.89 10.88 -18.26
C TYR A 19 -4.97 10.94 -19.34
N HIS A 20 -4.65 10.57 -20.58
CA HIS A 20 -5.62 10.46 -21.65
C HIS A 20 -6.57 9.26 -21.44
N GLU A 21 -6.02 8.07 -21.17
CA GLU A 21 -6.78 6.84 -20.93
C GLU A 21 -7.69 6.96 -19.69
N SER A 22 -7.26 7.67 -18.66
CA SER A 22 -8.05 7.99 -17.46
C SER A 22 -8.95 9.21 -17.63
N GLY A 23 -8.89 9.88 -18.80
CA GLY A 23 -9.67 11.05 -19.21
C GLY A 23 -9.31 12.37 -18.51
N VAL A 24 -8.28 12.39 -17.66
CA VAL A 24 -7.89 13.52 -16.78
C VAL A 24 -6.94 14.51 -17.46
N LEU A 25 -6.55 14.24 -18.71
CA LEU A 25 -5.58 15.05 -19.45
C LEU A 25 -5.93 16.54 -19.51
N LYS A 26 -7.20 16.90 -19.71
CA LYS A 26 -7.62 18.31 -19.76
C LYS A 26 -7.42 19.03 -18.42
N THR A 27 -7.71 18.35 -17.31
CA THR A 27 -7.48 18.90 -15.96
C THR A 27 -5.99 19.08 -15.70
N ALA A 28 -5.19 18.05 -15.98
CA ALA A 28 -3.74 18.12 -15.82
C ALA A 28 -3.09 19.23 -16.66
N LEU A 29 -3.50 19.39 -17.93
CA LEU A 29 -2.99 20.47 -18.78
C LEU A 29 -3.41 21.85 -18.27
N GLY A 30 -4.68 22.02 -17.89
CA GLY A 30 -5.18 23.30 -17.36
C GLY A 30 -4.42 23.74 -16.12
N GLU A 31 -4.26 22.86 -15.14
CA GLU A 31 -3.52 23.16 -13.91
C GLU A 31 -2.03 23.40 -14.15
N PHE A 32 -1.41 22.64 -15.06
CA PHE A 32 -0.01 22.86 -15.43
C PHE A 32 0.21 24.26 -16.04
N PHE A 33 -0.72 24.73 -16.87
CA PHE A 33 -0.64 26.08 -17.43
C PHE A 33 -0.92 27.17 -16.40
N LEU A 34 -1.78 26.92 -15.41
CA LEU A 34 -2.14 27.89 -14.36
C LEU A 34 -1.09 28.01 -13.25
N LEU A 35 -0.58 26.88 -12.75
CA LEU A 35 0.29 26.82 -11.57
C LEU A 35 1.77 26.70 -11.93
N GLY A 36 2.09 26.29 -13.16
CA GLY A 36 3.46 26.11 -13.61
C GLY A 36 4.07 24.78 -13.19
N ARG A 37 5.38 24.80 -12.87
CA ARG A 37 6.25 23.60 -12.91
C ARG A 37 7.08 23.41 -11.65
N ASP A 38 6.89 24.23 -10.63
CA ASP A 38 7.59 24.02 -9.37
C ASP A 38 7.05 22.76 -8.67
N LYS A 39 7.80 22.27 -7.68
CA LYS A 39 7.47 21.03 -6.97
C LYS A 39 6.09 21.09 -6.30
N LYS A 40 5.69 22.25 -5.76
CA LYS A 40 4.40 22.42 -5.10
C LYS A 40 3.26 22.41 -6.12
N ALA A 41 3.42 23.13 -7.24
CA ALA A 41 2.47 23.12 -8.35
C ALA A 41 2.23 21.71 -8.91
N LEU A 42 3.30 20.93 -9.10
CA LEU A 42 3.21 19.57 -9.63
C LEU A 42 2.57 18.59 -8.63
N GLU A 43 2.76 18.80 -7.33
CA GLU A 43 2.06 18.01 -6.31
C GLU A 43 0.56 18.33 -6.28
N ILE A 44 0.17 19.60 -6.35
CA ILE A 44 -1.24 20.01 -6.46
C ILE A 44 -1.90 19.37 -7.69
N LEU A 45 -1.21 19.39 -8.84
CA LEU A 45 -1.67 18.74 -10.07
C LEU A 45 -1.88 17.24 -9.85
N ARG A 46 -0.91 16.55 -9.22
CA ARG A 46 -1.02 15.13 -8.92
C ARG A 46 -2.24 14.83 -8.04
N LEU A 47 -2.46 15.61 -6.98
CA LEU A 47 -3.60 15.46 -6.08
C LEU A 47 -4.94 15.65 -6.80
N SER A 48 -5.03 16.67 -7.67
CA SER A 48 -6.22 16.92 -8.48
C SER A 48 -6.49 15.79 -9.48
N VAL A 49 -5.44 15.29 -10.13
CA VAL A 49 -5.54 14.12 -11.03
C VAL A 49 -6.05 12.90 -10.26
N GLN A 50 -5.45 12.55 -9.12
CA GLN A 50 -5.88 11.42 -8.29
C GLN A 50 -7.34 11.57 -7.87
N PHE A 51 -7.74 12.76 -7.44
CA PHE A 51 -9.13 13.05 -7.09
C PHE A 51 -10.08 12.84 -8.28
N LYS A 52 -9.72 13.33 -9.47
CA LYS A 52 -10.53 13.14 -10.69
C LYS A 52 -10.61 11.68 -11.13
N VAL A 53 -9.53 10.91 -10.98
CA VAL A 53 -9.55 9.48 -11.27
C VAL A 53 -10.49 8.75 -10.31
N LYS A 54 -10.40 8.99 -9.00
CA LYS A 54 -11.32 8.42 -8.01
C LYS A 54 -12.79 8.75 -8.32
N GLN A 55 -13.11 10.02 -8.58
CA GLN A 55 -14.48 10.44 -8.95
C GLN A 55 -15.01 9.68 -10.18
N ARG A 56 -14.15 9.43 -11.17
CA ARG A 56 -14.53 8.66 -12.37
C ARG A 56 -14.73 7.18 -12.07
N LEU A 57 -13.85 6.58 -11.28
CA LEU A 57 -14.00 5.19 -10.86
C LEU A 57 -15.30 5.02 -10.08
N GLU A 58 -15.56 5.86 -9.09
CA GLU A 58 -16.79 5.84 -8.31
C GLU A 58 -18.03 5.97 -9.21
N LYS A 59 -18.06 6.95 -10.11
CA LYS A 59 -19.16 7.11 -11.07
C LYS A 59 -19.33 5.89 -11.98
N LYS A 60 -18.22 5.33 -12.49
CA LYS A 60 -18.23 4.17 -13.40
C LYS A 60 -18.74 2.91 -12.73
N TYR A 61 -18.42 2.70 -11.45
CA TYR A 61 -18.78 1.51 -10.69
C TYR A 61 -19.95 1.73 -9.72
N LYS A 62 -20.68 2.84 -9.83
CA LYS A 62 -21.85 3.17 -8.97
C LYS A 62 -22.85 2.02 -8.84
N ARG A 63 -23.15 1.32 -9.94
CA ARG A 63 -24.09 0.18 -9.92
C ARG A 63 -23.53 -1.02 -9.13
N GLN A 64 -22.24 -1.29 -9.25
CA GLN A 64 -21.54 -2.34 -8.51
C GLN A 64 -21.51 -2.01 -7.02
N ILE A 65 -21.24 -0.76 -6.66
CA ILE A 65 -21.26 -0.27 -5.27
C ILE A 65 -22.64 -0.49 -4.65
N GLN A 66 -23.69 0.04 -5.30
CA GLN A 66 -25.07 -0.13 -4.83
C GLN A 66 -25.47 -1.61 -4.71
N TYR A 67 -25.17 -2.40 -5.74
CA TYR A 67 -25.43 -3.84 -5.71
C TYR A 67 -24.74 -4.53 -4.54
N PHE A 68 -23.48 -4.18 -4.26
CA PHE A 68 -22.74 -4.73 -3.13
C PHE A 68 -23.44 -4.40 -1.82
N ASP A 69 -23.77 -3.14 -1.57
CA ASP A 69 -24.38 -2.72 -0.31
C ASP A 69 -25.77 -3.31 -0.09
N GLU A 70 -26.60 -3.41 -1.13
CA GLU A 70 -27.94 -4.03 -1.06
C GLU A 70 -27.89 -5.54 -0.79
N ASN A 71 -26.83 -6.22 -1.24
CA ASN A 71 -26.70 -7.67 -1.15
C ASN A 71 -25.73 -8.14 -0.06
N TYR A 72 -24.94 -7.24 0.52
CA TYR A 72 -24.04 -7.56 1.62
C TYR A 72 -24.87 -7.97 2.85
N LYS A 73 -24.61 -9.18 3.33
CA LYS A 73 -25.24 -9.71 4.55
C LYS A 73 -24.12 -10.11 5.48
N ASP A 74 -24.04 -9.41 6.60
CA ASP A 74 -23.03 -9.68 7.63
C ASP A 74 -23.40 -10.92 8.44
N LYS A 75 -23.27 -12.09 7.82
CA LYS A 75 -23.66 -13.38 8.38
C LYS A 75 -22.47 -14.28 8.72
N LYS A 76 -21.28 -13.89 8.26
CA LYS A 76 -20.07 -14.67 8.48
C LYS A 76 -19.42 -14.23 9.78
N ILE A 77 -18.77 -15.17 10.44
CA ILE A 77 -18.00 -14.90 11.65
C ILE A 77 -16.75 -14.10 11.25
N HIS A 78 -16.42 -13.10 12.07
CA HIS A 78 -15.21 -12.29 11.94
C HIS A 78 -14.19 -12.82 12.95
N GLU A 79 -13.22 -13.59 12.46
CA GLU A 79 -12.22 -14.27 13.27
C GLU A 79 -10.90 -13.52 13.24
N LYS A 80 -10.25 -13.42 14.41
CA LYS A 80 -8.89 -12.94 14.53
C LYS A 80 -7.89 -14.03 14.14
N SER A 81 -6.68 -13.62 13.80
CA SER A 81 -5.61 -14.53 13.40
C SER A 81 -4.25 -14.01 13.86
N ASN A 82 -3.37 -14.92 14.25
CA ASN A 82 -1.99 -14.62 14.64
C ASN A 82 -1.02 -14.62 13.45
N LYS A 83 -1.52 -14.75 12.21
CA LYS A 83 -0.70 -14.79 11.01
C LYS A 83 -0.23 -13.40 10.60
N VAL A 84 1.03 -13.31 10.19
CA VAL A 84 1.62 -12.13 9.56
C VAL A 84 2.10 -12.52 8.17
N TRP A 85 1.48 -11.93 7.16
CA TRP A 85 1.71 -12.20 5.75
C TRP A 85 2.75 -11.24 5.18
N VAL A 86 3.82 -11.80 4.63
CA VAL A 86 4.84 -11.07 3.87
C VAL A 86 4.91 -11.67 2.48
N CYS A 87 5.04 -10.86 1.44
CA CYS A 87 5.19 -11.36 0.07
C CYS A 87 6.52 -10.95 -0.55
N TRP A 88 7.21 -11.93 -1.13
CA TRP A 88 8.29 -11.72 -2.07
C TRP A 88 8.27 -12.84 -3.11
N PHE A 89 7.71 -12.54 -4.29
CA PHE A 89 7.42 -13.55 -5.31
C PHE A 89 8.64 -14.39 -5.72
N GLN A 90 9.82 -13.77 -5.76
CA GLN A 90 11.08 -14.42 -6.14
C GLN A 90 11.69 -15.29 -5.03
N GLY A 91 11.08 -15.37 -3.84
CA GLY A 91 11.63 -16.06 -2.68
C GLY A 91 12.67 -15.23 -1.91
N LEU A 92 12.75 -15.44 -0.59
CA LEU A 92 13.59 -14.63 0.31
C LEU A 92 15.08 -14.73 -0.03
N GLU A 93 15.55 -15.88 -0.52
CA GLU A 93 16.93 -16.09 -0.97
C GLU A 93 17.38 -15.06 -2.02
N ASN A 94 16.47 -14.72 -2.94
CA ASN A 94 16.69 -13.75 -4.02
C ASN A 94 16.34 -12.30 -3.63
N ALA A 95 15.92 -12.07 -2.38
CA ALA A 95 15.56 -10.74 -1.93
C ALA A 95 16.80 -9.88 -1.62
N PRO A 96 16.74 -8.55 -1.81
CA PRO A 96 17.77 -7.63 -1.34
C PRO A 96 18.06 -7.79 0.15
N GLU A 97 19.28 -7.49 0.57
CA GLU A 97 19.69 -7.67 1.98
C GLU A 97 18.80 -6.89 2.95
N LEU A 98 18.37 -5.68 2.57
CA LEU A 98 17.43 -4.90 3.36
C LEU A 98 16.09 -5.63 3.58
N VAL A 99 15.57 -6.33 2.56
CA VAL A 99 14.33 -7.11 2.67
C VAL A 99 14.52 -8.30 3.61
N LYS A 100 15.66 -8.99 3.50
CA LYS A 100 16.03 -10.09 4.41
C LYS A 100 16.12 -9.60 5.86
N LYS A 101 16.69 -8.43 6.10
CA LYS A 101 16.77 -7.78 7.41
C LYS A 101 15.39 -7.39 7.95
N CYS A 102 14.53 -6.80 7.13
CA CYS A 102 13.15 -6.50 7.50
C CYS A 102 12.41 -7.78 7.91
N TYR A 103 12.49 -8.84 7.11
CA TYR A 103 11.86 -10.13 7.42
C TYR A 103 12.37 -10.73 8.74
N LYS A 104 13.69 -10.76 8.96
CA LYS A 104 14.30 -11.22 10.22
C LYS A 104 13.84 -10.39 11.42
N SER A 105 13.70 -9.08 11.26
CA SER A 105 13.20 -8.21 12.33
C SER A 105 11.77 -8.54 12.75
N LEU A 106 10.92 -8.98 11.81
CA LEU A 106 9.57 -9.45 12.14
C LEU A 106 9.62 -10.75 12.95
N GLN A 107 10.43 -11.71 12.52
CA GLN A 107 10.59 -12.98 13.23
C GLN A 107 11.16 -12.80 14.65
N ALA A 108 12.11 -11.88 14.82
CA ALA A 108 12.76 -11.63 16.10
C ALA A 108 11.85 -10.91 17.10
N ASN A 109 10.93 -10.06 16.61
CA ASN A 109 10.13 -9.17 17.47
C ASN A 109 8.68 -9.64 17.65
N LEU A 110 8.10 -10.35 16.67
CA LEU A 110 6.71 -10.82 16.70
C LEU A 110 6.67 -12.32 17.04
N THR A 111 7.24 -12.68 18.20
CA THR A 111 7.56 -14.06 18.59
C THR A 111 6.34 -14.95 18.86
N ASP A 112 5.16 -14.36 19.09
CA ASP A 112 3.87 -15.05 19.25
C ASP A 112 3.07 -15.17 17.93
N ARG A 113 3.63 -14.68 16.81
CA ARG A 113 2.99 -14.67 15.49
C ARG A 113 3.59 -15.69 14.54
N GLU A 114 2.72 -16.19 13.67
CA GLU A 114 3.12 -17.04 12.56
C GLU A 114 3.50 -16.16 11.36
N ILE A 115 4.81 -15.90 11.17
CA ILE A 115 5.30 -15.11 10.04
C ILE A 115 5.38 -16.00 8.79
N ILE A 116 4.53 -15.72 7.79
CA ILE A 116 4.39 -16.52 6.58
C ILE A 116 4.89 -15.71 5.38
N LEU A 117 5.91 -16.24 4.71
CA LEU A 117 6.38 -15.71 3.43
C LEU A 117 5.61 -16.36 2.27
N ILE A 118 4.91 -15.52 1.52
CA ILE A 118 4.28 -15.88 0.25
C ILE A 118 5.27 -15.64 -0.91
N THR A 119 5.44 -16.65 -1.74
CA THR A 119 6.24 -16.65 -2.97
C THR A 119 5.36 -17.11 -4.13
N SER A 120 5.84 -16.98 -5.37
CA SER A 120 5.10 -17.50 -6.54
C SER A 120 4.89 -19.03 -6.47
N GLU A 121 5.75 -19.74 -5.75
CA GLU A 121 5.75 -21.21 -5.66
C GLU A 121 4.74 -21.74 -4.64
N ASN A 122 4.39 -20.96 -3.62
CA ASN A 122 3.48 -21.39 -2.55
C ASN A 122 2.15 -20.62 -2.49
N MET A 123 2.00 -19.54 -3.27
CA MET A 123 0.82 -18.67 -3.20
C MET A 123 -0.50 -19.43 -3.43
N ASP A 124 -0.49 -20.44 -4.29
CA ASP A 124 -1.66 -21.24 -4.63
C ASP A 124 -2.12 -22.17 -3.50
N GLN A 125 -1.29 -22.40 -2.49
CA GLN A 125 -1.65 -23.14 -1.27
C GLN A 125 -2.59 -22.31 -0.38
N TYR A 126 -2.50 -20.98 -0.46
CA TYR A 126 -3.27 -20.06 0.38
C TYR A 126 -4.43 -19.39 -0.36
N VAL A 127 -4.22 -19.00 -1.62
CA VAL A 127 -5.17 -18.19 -2.37
C VAL A 127 -5.50 -18.82 -3.72
N LYS A 128 -6.80 -19.03 -3.97
CA LYS A 128 -7.34 -19.43 -5.26
C LYS A 128 -7.96 -18.24 -5.97
N PHE A 129 -7.17 -17.58 -6.80
CA PHE A 129 -7.64 -16.47 -7.62
C PHE A 129 -8.61 -16.92 -8.72
N PRO A 130 -9.58 -16.08 -9.11
CA PRO A 130 -10.35 -16.31 -10.32
C PRO A 130 -9.44 -16.46 -11.54
N LYS A 131 -9.78 -17.40 -12.45
CA LYS A 131 -8.97 -17.69 -13.65
C LYS A 131 -8.60 -16.44 -14.46
N PHE A 132 -9.54 -15.51 -14.61
CA PHE A 132 -9.33 -14.28 -15.39
C PHE A 132 -8.31 -13.31 -14.75
N ILE A 133 -8.01 -13.43 -13.45
CA ILE A 133 -6.97 -12.66 -12.76
C ILE A 133 -5.61 -13.29 -13.08
N LEU A 134 -5.47 -14.60 -12.89
CA LEU A 134 -4.23 -15.34 -13.18
C LEU A 134 -3.82 -15.17 -14.65
N GLU A 135 -4.74 -15.39 -15.58
CA GLU A 135 -4.47 -15.22 -17.02
C GLU A 135 -4.02 -13.79 -17.37
N LYS A 136 -4.49 -12.76 -16.65
CA LYS A 136 -4.09 -11.37 -16.86
C LYS A 136 -2.74 -11.06 -16.22
N TRP A 137 -2.42 -11.71 -15.11
CA TRP A 137 -1.11 -11.59 -14.47
C TRP A 137 -0.03 -12.26 -15.32
N GLU A 138 -0.28 -13.48 -15.81
CA GLU A 138 0.61 -14.21 -16.73
C GLU A 138 0.87 -13.43 -18.03
N LYS A 139 -0.14 -12.75 -18.57
CA LYS A 139 -0.01 -11.87 -19.74
C LYS A 139 0.66 -10.52 -19.46
N GLY A 140 1.00 -10.23 -18.20
CA GLY A 140 1.60 -8.97 -17.78
C GLY A 140 0.66 -7.76 -17.78
N TYR A 141 -0.67 -7.97 -17.87
CA TYR A 141 -1.65 -6.90 -17.76
C TYR A 141 -1.82 -6.45 -16.31
N ILE A 142 -1.79 -7.40 -15.37
CA ILE A 142 -1.66 -7.14 -13.94
C ILE A 142 -0.17 -7.17 -13.61
N THR A 143 0.34 -6.12 -12.97
CA THR A 143 1.75 -6.06 -12.53
C THR A 143 1.93 -6.87 -11.25
N ASN A 144 3.16 -7.32 -10.95
CA ASN A 144 3.47 -7.96 -9.67
C ASN A 144 3.06 -7.09 -8.47
N THR A 145 3.24 -5.77 -8.57
CA THR A 145 2.80 -4.82 -7.54
C THR A 145 1.32 -4.96 -7.25
N HIS A 146 0.48 -4.95 -8.30
CA HIS A 146 -0.96 -5.04 -8.09
C HIS A 146 -1.46 -6.46 -7.86
N MET A 147 -0.74 -7.48 -8.33
CA MET A 147 -1.02 -8.84 -7.89
C MET A 147 -0.84 -8.98 -6.38
N THR A 148 0.18 -8.32 -5.82
CA THR A 148 0.40 -8.22 -4.37
C THR A 148 -0.75 -7.48 -3.68
N ASP A 149 -1.31 -6.43 -4.31
CA ASP A 149 -2.52 -5.74 -3.83
C ASP A 149 -3.74 -6.68 -3.74
N LEU A 150 -3.94 -7.54 -4.74
CA LEU A 150 -5.04 -8.51 -4.73
C LEU A 150 -4.78 -9.64 -3.71
N LEU A 151 -3.53 -10.08 -3.62
CA LEU A 151 -3.09 -11.11 -2.67
C LEU A 151 -3.35 -10.70 -1.22
N ARG A 152 -2.99 -9.48 -0.83
CA ARG A 152 -3.24 -9.01 0.54
C ARG A 152 -4.72 -8.98 0.90
N LEU A 153 -5.58 -8.58 -0.06
CA LEU A 153 -7.02 -8.61 0.15
C LEU A 153 -7.50 -10.05 0.36
N GLU A 154 -7.09 -10.99 -0.49
CA GLU A 154 -7.51 -12.39 -0.36
C GLU A 154 -7.06 -13.01 0.95
N LEU A 155 -5.79 -12.81 1.34
CA LEU A 155 -5.26 -13.34 2.60
C LEU A 155 -6.00 -12.79 3.81
N LEU A 156 -6.19 -11.46 3.88
CA LEU A 156 -6.88 -10.83 5.01
C LEU A 156 -8.36 -11.20 5.06
N ILE A 157 -9.05 -11.31 3.91
CA ILE A 157 -10.46 -11.68 3.88
C ILE A 157 -10.66 -13.13 4.35
N TYR A 158 -9.82 -14.06 3.90
CA TYR A 158 -10.00 -15.49 4.19
C TYR A 158 -9.41 -15.92 5.54
N TYR A 159 -8.29 -15.34 5.93
CA TYR A 159 -7.54 -15.79 7.11
C TYR A 159 -7.37 -14.71 8.18
N GLY A 160 -7.72 -13.45 7.90
CA GLY A 160 -7.45 -12.33 8.79
C GLY A 160 -5.95 -12.14 9.03
N GLY A 161 -5.62 -11.55 10.18
CA GLY A 161 -4.26 -11.35 10.62
C GLY A 161 -3.69 -10.03 10.10
N MET A 162 -2.39 -9.97 9.86
CA MET A 162 -1.70 -8.77 9.42
C MET A 162 -0.99 -8.99 8.08
N TRP A 163 -1.25 -8.14 7.10
CA TRP A 163 -0.38 -7.95 5.95
C TRP A 163 0.72 -6.96 6.30
N ILE A 164 1.95 -7.26 5.90
CA ILE A 164 3.06 -6.32 5.99
C ILE A 164 3.99 -6.43 4.78
N ASP A 165 4.29 -5.30 4.15
CA ASP A 165 5.23 -5.23 3.03
C ASP A 165 6.61 -5.71 3.45
N SER A 166 7.32 -6.39 2.54
CA SER A 166 8.61 -7.03 2.80
C SER A 166 9.76 -6.07 3.17
N THR A 167 9.55 -4.77 3.01
CA THR A 167 10.52 -3.72 3.35
C THR A 167 10.15 -2.99 4.65
N VAL A 168 9.33 -3.59 5.51
CA VAL A 168 8.96 -2.98 6.79
C VAL A 168 9.86 -3.53 7.90
N LEU A 169 10.60 -2.64 8.54
CA LEU A 169 11.42 -2.96 9.71
C LEU A 169 10.56 -2.90 10.97
N CYS A 170 10.60 -3.95 11.79
CA CYS A 170 10.01 -3.98 13.12
C CYS A 170 11.10 -3.72 14.16
N THR A 171 10.87 -2.76 15.05
CA THR A 171 11.88 -2.25 16.01
C THR A 171 11.47 -2.40 17.47
N ARG A 172 10.32 -3.05 17.71
CA ARG A 172 9.72 -3.22 19.04
C ARG A 172 9.27 -4.65 19.20
N LYS A 173 9.49 -5.22 20.37
CA LYS A 173 8.99 -6.55 20.69
C LYS A 173 7.46 -6.52 20.77
N ILE A 174 6.82 -7.66 20.52
CA ILE A 174 5.36 -7.76 20.51
C ILE A 174 4.72 -7.19 21.77
N GLU A 175 5.33 -7.37 22.95
CA GLU A 175 4.81 -6.89 24.23
C GLU A 175 4.82 -5.36 24.35
N GLU A 176 5.61 -4.68 23.52
CA GLU A 176 5.71 -3.21 23.44
C GLU A 176 4.80 -2.63 22.36
N ILE A 177 4.19 -3.46 21.51
CA ILE A 177 3.32 -3.03 20.41
C ILE A 177 1.87 -3.03 20.88
N SER A 178 1.17 -1.90 20.66
CA SER A 178 -0.24 -1.78 21.01
C SER A 178 -1.12 -2.82 20.30
N GLU A 179 -2.04 -3.43 21.05
CA GLU A 179 -2.86 -4.56 20.59
C GLU A 179 -3.68 -4.26 19.33
N TYR A 180 -4.10 -3.01 19.09
CA TYR A 180 -4.89 -2.65 17.92
C TYR A 180 -4.20 -2.95 16.58
N TYR A 181 -2.86 -3.07 16.55
CA TYR A 181 -2.17 -3.51 15.34
C TYR A 181 -2.55 -4.95 14.96
N PHE A 182 -2.93 -5.77 15.93
CA PHE A 182 -3.20 -7.21 15.76
C PHE A 182 -4.67 -7.58 16.00
N ASP A 183 -5.39 -6.85 16.84
CA ASP A 183 -6.81 -7.08 17.16
C ASP A 183 -7.65 -5.83 16.87
N SER A 184 -7.82 -5.54 15.58
CA SER A 184 -8.80 -4.60 15.07
C SER A 184 -9.69 -5.31 14.05
N ASP A 185 -10.95 -4.90 13.95
CA ASP A 185 -11.82 -5.36 12.85
C ASP A 185 -11.20 -4.97 11.49
N LEU A 186 -10.59 -3.78 11.44
CA LEU A 186 -9.72 -3.29 10.37
C LEU A 186 -8.75 -2.24 10.91
N PHE A 187 -7.48 -2.34 10.54
CA PHE A 187 -6.46 -1.34 10.81
C PHE A 187 -5.58 -1.14 9.57
N PHE A 188 -5.20 0.12 9.36
CA PHE A 188 -4.15 0.56 8.44
C PHE A 188 -3.72 1.96 8.86
N TYR A 189 -2.54 2.38 8.39
CA TYR A 189 -2.16 3.78 8.50
C TYR A 189 -3.01 4.64 7.56
N GLN A 190 -3.36 5.85 7.99
CA GLN A 190 -4.22 6.78 7.28
C GLN A 190 -3.65 8.20 7.29
N LEU A 191 -4.13 9.04 6.39
CA LEU A 191 -3.83 10.47 6.43
C LEU A 191 -4.70 11.14 7.49
N LEU A 192 -4.06 11.89 8.38
CA LEU A 192 -4.76 12.74 9.34
C LEU A 192 -4.91 14.17 8.81
N LYS A 193 -5.71 15.00 9.50
CA LYS A 193 -5.84 16.41 9.16
C LYS A 193 -4.50 17.15 9.33
N PRO A 194 -4.18 18.11 8.45
CA PRO A 194 -5.00 18.62 7.35
C PRO A 194 -4.92 17.81 6.04
N GLY A 195 -3.98 16.87 5.92
CA GLY A 195 -3.77 16.09 4.69
C GLY A 195 -5.02 15.32 4.23
N ARG A 196 -5.81 14.80 5.18
CA ARG A 196 -7.09 14.13 4.92
C ARG A 196 -8.06 14.95 4.05
N ASP A 197 -8.07 16.27 4.21
CA ASP A 197 -9.04 17.14 3.53
C ASP A 197 -8.64 17.43 2.07
N GLY A 198 -7.37 17.21 1.70
CA GLY A 198 -6.83 17.52 0.37
C GLY A 198 -6.49 16.31 -0.52
N GLN A 199 -6.41 15.09 0.04
CA GLN A 199 -5.98 13.90 -0.69
C GLN A 199 -7.14 12.94 -0.98
N ALA A 200 -7.12 12.29 -2.16
CA ALA A 200 -8.15 11.33 -2.55
C ALA A 200 -7.91 9.91 -2.02
N GLN A 201 -6.64 9.57 -1.79
CA GLN A 201 -6.18 8.28 -1.31
C GLN A 201 -5.82 8.44 0.16
N LEU A 202 -6.62 7.82 1.03
CA LEU A 202 -6.67 8.22 2.44
C LEU A 202 -5.86 7.31 3.34
N ILE A 203 -5.35 6.21 2.79
CA ILE A 203 -4.83 5.08 3.55
C ILE A 203 -3.50 4.63 2.96
N SER A 204 -2.76 3.84 3.72
CA SER A 204 -1.60 3.12 3.25
C SER A 204 -1.81 1.62 3.42
N SER A 205 -1.59 0.87 2.34
CA SER A 205 -1.84 -0.57 2.29
C SER A 205 -0.60 -1.44 2.54
N TRP A 206 0.55 -0.83 2.87
CA TRP A 206 1.79 -1.55 3.15
C TRP A 206 1.81 -2.23 4.52
N LEU A 207 0.91 -1.86 5.43
CA LEU A 207 0.59 -2.60 6.65
C LEU A 207 -0.90 -2.49 6.90
N MET A 208 -1.56 -3.63 6.96
CA MET A 208 -3.00 -3.73 7.24
C MET A 208 -3.24 -4.91 8.15
N SER A 209 -4.17 -4.79 9.10
CA SER A 209 -4.69 -5.96 9.80
C SER A 209 -6.20 -5.96 9.79
N ALA A 210 -6.78 -7.15 9.82
CA ALA A 210 -8.23 -7.31 9.80
C ALA A 210 -8.63 -8.66 10.38
N LYS A 211 -9.87 -8.71 10.87
CA LYS A 211 -10.56 -9.99 11.04
C LYS A 211 -11.03 -10.52 9.69
N THR A 212 -11.26 -11.83 9.62
CA THR A 212 -11.81 -12.46 8.43
C THR A 212 -13.15 -11.82 8.03
N ASN A 213 -13.46 -11.86 6.74
CA ASN A 213 -14.72 -11.36 6.19
C ASN A 213 -15.00 -9.86 6.40
N ASN A 214 -13.99 -9.04 6.65
CA ASN A 214 -14.16 -7.59 6.79
C ASN A 214 -14.86 -6.95 5.56
N LYS A 215 -15.94 -6.19 5.78
CA LYS A 215 -16.79 -5.58 4.73
C LYS A 215 -16.01 -4.72 3.74
N ILE A 216 -15.13 -3.84 4.23
CA ILE A 216 -14.35 -2.90 3.40
C ILE A 216 -13.41 -3.66 2.47
N LEU A 217 -12.73 -4.69 2.99
CA LEU A 217 -11.82 -5.51 2.19
C LEU A 217 -12.58 -6.30 1.12
N ILE A 218 -13.72 -6.91 1.48
CA ILE A 218 -14.57 -7.64 0.52
C ILE A 218 -15.07 -6.71 -0.59
N MET A 219 -15.55 -5.52 -0.25
CA MET A 219 -16.02 -4.53 -1.22
C MET A 219 -14.88 -4.09 -2.15
N THR A 220 -13.71 -3.79 -1.58
CA THR A 220 -12.52 -3.39 -2.35
C THR A 220 -12.13 -4.49 -3.33
N ARG A 221 -12.04 -5.75 -2.88
CA ARG A 221 -11.77 -6.91 -3.75
C ARG A 221 -12.80 -7.05 -4.86
N TYR A 222 -14.09 -6.91 -4.52
CA TYR A 222 -15.18 -6.99 -5.49
C TYR A 222 -15.02 -5.94 -6.60
N LEU A 223 -14.74 -4.68 -6.24
CA LEU A 223 -14.52 -3.60 -7.22
C LEU A 223 -13.26 -3.83 -8.06
N CYS A 224 -12.16 -4.28 -7.47
CA CYS A 224 -10.96 -4.69 -8.21
C CYS A 224 -11.27 -5.80 -9.22
N TYR A 225 -12.08 -6.80 -8.86
CA TYR A 225 -12.48 -7.87 -9.77
C TYR A 225 -13.43 -7.41 -10.87
N GLU A 226 -14.42 -6.57 -10.55
CA GLU A 226 -15.28 -5.94 -11.56
C GLU A 226 -14.49 -5.08 -12.54
N TYR A 227 -13.41 -4.44 -12.07
CA TYR A 227 -12.46 -3.76 -12.92
C TYR A 227 -11.74 -4.73 -13.86
N TRP A 228 -11.07 -5.76 -13.33
CA TRP A 228 -10.27 -6.66 -14.16
C TRP A 228 -11.09 -7.60 -15.05
N LYS A 229 -12.39 -7.75 -14.83
CA LYS A 229 -13.29 -8.43 -15.80
C LYS A 229 -13.35 -7.68 -17.13
N LYS A 230 -13.27 -6.36 -17.12
CA LYS A 230 -13.55 -5.48 -18.28
C LYS A 230 -12.32 -4.78 -18.86
N ASN A 231 -11.19 -4.81 -18.16
CA ASN A 231 -10.00 -4.06 -18.53
C ASN A 231 -8.77 -4.98 -18.69
N THR A 232 -7.90 -4.64 -19.64
CA THR A 232 -6.59 -5.28 -19.88
C THR A 232 -5.42 -4.35 -19.58
N LYS A 233 -5.70 -3.17 -19.06
CA LYS A 233 -4.73 -2.19 -18.60
C LYS A 233 -5.21 -1.59 -17.30
N MET A 234 -4.25 -1.13 -16.51
CA MET A 234 -4.50 -0.43 -15.27
C MET A 234 -4.64 1.08 -15.53
N MET A 235 -5.73 1.66 -15.05
CA MET A 235 -6.10 3.08 -15.23
C MET A 235 -5.30 3.95 -14.27
N ASP A 236 -5.15 3.49 -13.04
CA ASP A 236 -4.35 4.14 -12.00
C ASP A 236 -3.43 3.13 -11.34
N TYR A 237 -2.17 3.51 -11.15
CA TYR A 237 -1.21 2.73 -10.37
C TYR A 237 -1.73 2.47 -8.94
N PHE A 238 -2.53 3.38 -8.41
CA PHE A 238 -3.10 3.31 -7.06
C PHE A 238 -4.52 2.72 -7.02
N LEU A 239 -4.93 1.93 -8.01
CA LEU A 239 -6.29 1.38 -8.13
C LEU A 239 -6.84 0.75 -6.84
N LEU A 240 -6.01 0.03 -6.08
CA LEU A 240 -6.39 -0.51 -4.76
C LEU A 240 -6.83 0.60 -3.81
N HIS A 241 -6.03 1.67 -3.70
CA HIS A 241 -6.27 2.78 -2.79
C HIS A 241 -7.50 3.58 -3.21
N ASP A 242 -7.71 3.75 -4.52
CA ASP A 242 -8.91 4.43 -5.04
C ASP A 242 -10.18 3.67 -4.65
N PHE A 243 -10.22 2.35 -4.89
CA PHE A 243 -11.39 1.54 -4.53
C PHE A 243 -11.57 1.37 -3.02
N MET A 244 -10.47 1.33 -2.25
CA MET A 244 -10.57 1.28 -0.80
C MET A 244 -11.06 2.60 -0.20
N SER A 245 -10.60 3.75 -0.71
CA SER A 245 -11.16 5.06 -0.37
C SER A 245 -12.65 5.13 -0.69
N ILE A 246 -13.07 4.68 -1.88
CA ILE A 246 -14.48 4.61 -2.26
C ILE A 246 -15.27 3.70 -1.31
N ALA A 247 -14.75 2.52 -0.97
CA ALA A 247 -15.41 1.60 -0.05
C ALA A 247 -15.60 2.21 1.34
N LEU A 248 -14.58 2.91 1.86
CA LEU A 248 -14.64 3.61 3.15
C LEU A 248 -15.66 4.78 3.13
N GLU A 249 -15.67 5.58 2.06
CA GLU A 249 -16.58 6.74 1.92
C GLU A 249 -18.06 6.33 1.84
N HIS A 250 -18.35 5.16 1.26
CA HIS A 250 -19.71 4.57 1.24
C HIS A 250 -20.05 3.81 2.53
N ASN A 251 -19.09 3.63 3.45
CA ASN A 251 -19.25 2.88 4.69
C ASN A 251 -18.66 3.65 5.90
N PRO A 252 -19.22 4.83 6.23
CA PRO A 252 -18.65 5.69 7.28
C PRO A 252 -18.65 5.03 8.66
N ASP A 253 -19.61 4.16 8.97
CA ASP A 253 -19.66 3.45 10.25
C ASP A 253 -18.49 2.49 10.43
N GLU A 254 -18.03 1.87 9.34
CA GLU A 254 -16.85 1.00 9.35
C GLU A 254 -15.57 1.82 9.46
N TRP A 255 -15.48 2.94 8.72
CA TRP A 255 -14.32 3.83 8.78
C TRP A 255 -14.16 4.44 10.18
N ASN A 256 -15.23 4.89 10.81
CA ASN A 256 -15.17 5.51 12.14
C ASN A 256 -14.66 4.56 13.23
N LYS A 257 -14.67 3.24 13.01
CA LYS A 257 -14.08 2.23 13.92
C LYS A 257 -12.58 2.08 13.76
N VAL A 258 -11.99 2.51 12.63
CA VAL A 258 -10.55 2.34 12.35
C VAL A 258 -9.74 3.30 13.22
N ILE A 259 -8.84 2.75 14.02
CA ILE A 259 -8.00 3.54 14.94
C ILE A 259 -7.12 4.54 14.16
N PRO A 260 -7.15 5.84 14.50
CA PRO A 260 -6.36 6.86 13.81
C PRO A 260 -4.85 6.71 14.04
N ARG A 261 -4.10 6.42 12.97
CA ARG A 261 -2.63 6.48 12.94
C ARG A 261 -2.12 7.10 11.65
N ASP A 262 -1.28 8.12 11.79
CA ASP A 262 -0.74 8.86 10.65
C ASP A 262 0.29 8.05 9.86
N ASN A 263 0.21 8.11 8.53
CA ASN A 263 1.07 7.34 7.64
C ASN A 263 2.43 7.99 7.34
N ALA A 264 2.70 9.24 7.73
CA ALA A 264 3.97 9.89 7.47
C ALA A 264 5.07 9.42 8.42
N THR A 265 4.75 9.21 9.71
CA THR A 265 5.70 8.80 10.74
C THR A 265 6.51 7.54 10.37
N PRO A 266 5.91 6.44 9.87
CA PRO A 266 6.65 5.25 9.44
C PRO A 266 7.66 5.46 8.30
N HIS A 267 7.60 6.60 7.59
CA HIS A 267 8.50 6.92 6.47
C HIS A 267 9.70 7.77 6.88
N ILE A 268 9.80 8.22 8.15
CA ILE A 268 10.91 9.07 8.60
C ILE A 268 12.26 8.38 8.35
N LEU A 269 12.39 7.11 8.73
CA LEU A 269 13.64 6.37 8.54
C LEU A 269 14.00 6.16 7.06
N LEU A 270 12.99 5.96 6.20
CA LEU A 270 13.20 5.88 4.75
C LEU A 270 13.80 7.16 4.17
N LEU A 271 13.28 8.32 4.59
CA LEU A 271 13.75 9.61 4.09
C LEU A 271 15.17 9.95 4.56
N ARG A 272 15.66 9.25 5.58
CA ARG A 272 16.96 9.46 6.24
C ARG A 272 17.89 8.26 6.12
N LEU A 273 17.55 7.29 5.29
CA LEU A 273 18.21 5.99 5.22
C LEU A 273 19.73 6.11 4.98
N PHE A 274 20.16 7.13 4.24
CA PHE A 274 21.57 7.37 3.92
C PHE A 274 22.19 8.58 4.65
N ASP A 275 21.46 9.17 5.61
CA ASP A 275 22.04 10.15 6.53
C ASP A 275 23.03 9.45 7.47
N LYS A 276 23.96 10.22 8.04
CA LYS A 276 24.84 9.72 9.10
C LYS A 276 24.01 9.21 10.27
N TYR A 277 24.37 8.04 10.78
CA TYR A 277 23.72 7.44 11.94
C TYR A 277 23.97 8.31 13.18
N GLU A 278 22.88 8.58 13.89
CA GLU A 278 22.87 9.26 15.17
C GLU A 278 21.92 8.52 16.11
N GLU A 279 22.45 8.00 17.22
CA GLU A 279 21.69 7.16 18.15
C GLU A 279 20.47 7.88 18.74
N ARG A 280 20.62 9.15 19.13
CA ARG A 280 19.51 9.94 19.67
C ARG A 280 18.35 10.05 18.68
N LEU A 281 18.67 10.17 17.40
CA LEU A 281 17.69 10.26 16.33
C LEU A 281 17.07 8.90 16.02
N TRP A 282 17.87 7.83 16.01
CA TRP A 282 17.35 6.47 15.91
C TRP A 282 16.28 6.22 16.98
N ASN A 283 16.64 6.47 18.24
CA ASN A 283 15.76 6.27 19.40
C ASN A 283 14.47 7.08 19.27
N SER A 284 14.55 8.35 18.89
CA SER A 284 13.35 9.19 18.73
C SER A 284 12.45 8.77 17.56
N VAL A 285 12.98 8.10 16.53
CA VAL A 285 12.18 7.55 15.43
C VAL A 285 11.51 6.24 15.85
N VAL A 286 12.23 5.32 16.49
CA VAL A 286 11.67 4.03 16.94
C VAL A 286 10.71 4.16 18.12
N GLU A 287 10.74 5.26 18.86
CA GLU A 287 9.72 5.62 19.86
C GLU A 287 8.38 6.01 19.24
N GLN A 288 8.37 6.57 18.03
CA GLN A 288 7.12 7.05 17.41
C GLN A 288 6.27 5.95 16.80
N THR A 289 6.89 4.87 16.31
CA THR A 289 6.18 3.75 15.68
C THR A 289 7.01 2.47 15.74
N PRO A 290 6.38 1.29 15.94
CA PRO A 290 7.09 0.01 15.95
C PRO A 290 7.50 -0.46 14.55
N PHE A 291 6.74 -0.05 13.53
CA PHE A 291 6.91 -0.44 12.13
C PHE A 291 7.38 0.73 11.27
N HIS A 292 8.43 0.52 10.49
CA HIS A 292 9.07 1.53 9.64
C HIS A 292 9.10 1.08 8.19
N LYS A 293 8.42 1.81 7.30
CA LYS A 293 8.37 1.49 5.88
C LYS A 293 9.65 1.97 5.20
N LEU A 294 10.47 1.05 4.70
CA LEU A 294 11.72 1.34 3.99
C LEU A 294 11.58 1.10 2.47
N THR A 295 12.71 1.25 1.75
CA THR A 295 12.83 0.97 0.31
C THR A 295 14.17 0.32 0.02
N TYR A 296 14.20 -0.61 -0.93
CA TYR A 296 15.45 -1.19 -1.48
C TYR A 296 15.81 -0.59 -2.84
N LYS A 297 15.00 0.35 -3.36
CA LYS A 297 15.18 0.98 -4.67
C LYS A 297 16.02 2.24 -4.51
N PHE A 298 17.33 2.08 -4.48
CA PHE A 298 18.32 3.14 -4.37
C PHE A 298 19.56 2.80 -5.20
N ASP A 299 20.42 3.78 -5.43
CA ASP A 299 21.64 3.59 -6.21
C ASP A 299 22.71 2.87 -5.37
N GLU A 300 23.43 1.91 -5.95
CA GLU A 300 24.48 1.13 -5.25
C GLU A 300 25.58 2.01 -4.63
N CYS A 301 25.83 3.20 -5.19
CA CYS A 301 26.80 4.12 -4.60
C CYS A 301 26.39 4.59 -3.19
N GLN A 302 25.08 4.63 -2.90
CA GLN A 302 24.56 5.04 -1.59
C GLN A 302 24.82 3.99 -0.51
N THR A 303 24.87 2.70 -0.88
CA THR A 303 25.15 1.63 0.10
C THR A 303 26.59 1.63 0.59
N ASN A 304 27.51 2.23 -0.17
CA ASN A 304 28.93 2.34 0.19
C ASN A 304 29.22 3.47 1.20
N LEU A 305 28.22 4.32 1.51
CA LEU A 305 28.36 5.36 2.52
C LEU A 305 28.53 4.73 3.90
N SER A 306 29.61 5.10 4.60
CA SER A 306 29.90 4.60 5.93
C SER A 306 29.10 5.34 7.01
N ASN A 307 28.82 4.63 8.11
CA ASN A 307 28.13 5.17 9.28
C ASN A 307 26.77 5.82 8.95
N THR A 308 25.92 5.13 8.18
CA THR A 308 24.56 5.58 7.85
C THR A 308 23.50 4.77 8.58
N PHE A 309 22.25 5.27 8.63
CA PHE A 309 21.11 4.49 9.12
C PHE A 309 20.94 3.16 8.39
N TYR A 310 21.17 3.15 7.07
CA TYR A 310 21.21 1.93 6.26
C TYR A 310 22.23 0.94 6.81
N GLN A 311 23.49 1.36 6.97
CA GLN A 311 24.54 0.49 7.48
C GLN A 311 24.24 -0.01 8.89
N TYR A 312 23.66 0.83 9.76
CA TYR A 312 23.22 0.41 11.08
C TYR A 312 22.18 -0.72 11.01
N ILE A 313 21.17 -0.60 10.13
CA ILE A 313 20.14 -1.63 9.92
C ILE A 313 20.72 -2.92 9.31
N ILE A 314 21.70 -2.81 8.41
CA ILE A 314 22.32 -3.99 7.79
C ILE A 314 23.24 -4.72 8.78
N ASN A 315 23.86 -4.01 9.73
CA ASN A 315 24.82 -4.59 10.66
C ASN A 315 24.20 -5.08 11.98
N ASN A 316 22.99 -4.62 12.32
CA ASN A 316 22.22 -5.06 13.49
C ASN A 316 20.97 -5.85 13.10
#